data_AF-A0A521ZU20-F1
#
_entry.id   AF-A0A521ZU20-F1
#
_cell.length_a   1.000
_cell.length_b   1.000
_cell.length_c   1.000
_cell.angle_alpha   90.00
_cell.angle_beta   90.00
_cell.angle_gamma   90.00
#
_symmetry.space_group_name_H-M   'P 1'
#
loop_
_entity.id
_entity.type
_entity.pdbx_description
1 polymer ?
#
loop_
_entity_poly.entity_id
_entity_poly.type
_entity_poly.pdbx_seq_one_letter_code
_entity_poly.pdbx_strand_id
1 'polypeptide(L)'
;MSSHASVETGHWSVTNITPSGNGGNVAITLDQTSAGDYTGTILNYAPASGTLSFVTLNVDEGSELFLAQAGSSFSNATAASPAFVSLFSTSTTPLKVGTDFYLAGRTRSMTDPGFSWSQADFYDSFGWAHVKVDAQGKLQILDSAMAFREAGIVVGTTQAVPEPSTYALMGLGLIGMAALRKTRKT
;
A
#
# COMPACT_ATOMS: atom_id res chain seq x y z
N MET A 1 1.44 25.79 -0.52
CA MET A 1 2.60 24.87 -0.41
C MET A 1 2.30 23.75 -1.38
N SER A 2 3.08 23.61 -2.46
CA SER A 2 2.89 22.47 -3.36
C SER A 2 3.33 21.22 -2.59
N SER A 3 2.39 20.37 -2.18
CA SER A 3 2.72 19.07 -1.61
C SER A 3 3.29 18.23 -2.75
N HIS A 4 4.61 18.14 -2.81
CA HIS A 4 5.24 17.07 -3.57
C HIS A 4 4.87 15.75 -2.89
N ALA A 5 4.68 14.71 -3.70
CA ALA A 5 4.56 13.34 -3.23
C ALA A 5 5.64 13.02 -2.20
N SER A 6 5.23 12.78 -0.96
CA SER A 6 6.12 12.26 0.07
C SER A 6 6.08 10.75 -0.02
N VAL A 7 7.02 10.19 -0.80
CA VAL A 7 7.31 8.76 -0.76
C VAL A 7 8.50 8.53 0.14
N GLU A 8 8.28 7.81 1.24
CA GLU A 8 9.23 7.65 2.33
C GLU A 8 9.38 6.17 2.70
N THR A 9 10.56 5.77 3.16
CA THR A 9 10.88 4.40 3.61
C THR A 9 10.76 4.28 5.11
N GLY A 10 10.51 3.06 5.63
CA GLY A 10 10.56 2.80 7.08
C GLY A 10 9.24 3.01 7.82
N HIS A 11 8.14 3.17 7.08
CA HIS A 11 6.78 3.33 7.60
C HIS A 11 6.00 2.01 7.70
N TRP A 12 6.72 0.88 7.66
CA TRP A 12 6.15 -0.45 7.81
C TRP A 12 6.87 -1.18 8.93
N SER A 13 6.14 -1.98 9.70
CA SER A 13 6.73 -2.85 10.70
C SER A 13 6.08 -4.24 10.68
N VAL A 14 6.85 -5.24 11.09
CA VAL A 14 6.36 -6.60 11.32
C VAL A 14 6.73 -7.04 12.73
N THR A 15 5.72 -7.41 13.51
CA THR A 15 5.89 -7.96 14.84
C THR A 15 5.45 -9.42 14.84
N ASN A 16 6.38 -10.32 15.13
CA ASN A 16 6.06 -11.75 15.31
C ASN A 16 5.58 -11.94 16.75
N ILE A 17 4.33 -12.39 16.90
CA ILE A 17 3.61 -12.46 18.18
C ILE A 17 3.51 -13.93 18.60
N THR A 18 3.70 -14.20 19.89
CA THR A 18 3.30 -15.49 20.46
C THR A 18 1.78 -15.51 20.58
N PRO A 19 1.05 -16.40 19.88
CA PRO A 19 -0.40 -16.41 19.91
C PRO A 19 -0.93 -16.54 21.33
N SER A 20 -1.91 -15.72 21.70
CA SER A 20 -2.68 -15.89 22.93
C SER A 20 -4.17 -15.84 22.59
N GLY A 21 -4.91 -16.90 22.99
CA GLY A 21 -6.31 -17.07 22.62
C GLY A 21 -6.54 -17.12 21.09
N ASN A 22 -7.50 -16.35 20.60
CA ASN A 22 -7.81 -16.22 19.17
C ASN A 22 -6.91 -15.20 18.44
N GLY A 23 -5.77 -14.82 19.03
CA GLY A 23 -4.82 -13.89 18.43
C GLY A 23 -4.06 -14.50 17.24
N GLY A 24 -3.70 -13.65 16.27
CA GLY A 24 -2.76 -14.03 15.22
C GLY A 24 -1.33 -14.18 15.73
N ASN A 25 -0.44 -14.71 14.90
CA ASN A 25 0.99 -14.86 15.22
C ASN A 25 1.88 -13.79 14.57
N VAL A 26 1.31 -12.90 13.76
CA VAL A 26 2.01 -11.74 13.19
C VAL A 26 1.09 -10.53 13.21
N ALA A 27 1.64 -9.36 13.56
CA ALA A 27 1.05 -8.07 13.24
C ALA A 27 1.92 -7.36 12.20
N ILE A 28 1.29 -6.87 11.14
CA ILE A 28 1.91 -5.97 10.17
C ILE A 28 1.29 -4.60 10.39
N THR A 29 2.10 -3.59 10.66
CA THR A 29 1.65 -2.21 10.81
C THR A 29 2.21 -1.36 9.68
N LEU A 30 1.46 -0.33 9.32
CA LEU A 30 1.93 0.72 8.43
C LEU A 30 1.43 2.08 8.91
N ASP A 31 2.21 3.11 8.63
CA ASP A 31 1.85 4.47 9.02
C ASP A 31 0.75 5.03 8.10
N GLN A 32 -0.21 5.71 8.70
CA GLN A 32 -1.32 6.44 8.11
C GLN A 32 -0.92 7.85 7.73
N THR A 33 0.06 8.41 8.45
CA THR A 33 0.62 9.74 8.18
C THR A 33 2.14 9.71 8.23
N SER A 34 2.79 10.63 7.52
CA SER A 34 4.26 10.78 7.58
C SER A 34 4.78 11.16 8.97
N ALA A 35 3.91 11.63 9.86
CA ALA A 35 4.28 12.01 11.23
C ALA A 35 4.27 10.83 12.23
N GLY A 36 3.84 9.63 11.82
CA GLY A 36 3.83 8.44 12.67
C GLY A 36 2.50 8.24 13.40
N ASP A 37 1.48 7.85 12.65
CA ASP A 37 0.17 7.38 13.11
C ASP A 37 -0.04 5.99 12.52
N TYR A 38 -0.29 4.93 13.29
CA TYR A 38 -0.13 3.55 12.78
C TYR A 38 -1.42 2.73 12.84
N THR A 39 -1.73 2.11 11.71
CA THR A 39 -2.74 1.05 11.64
C THR A 39 -2.07 -0.29 11.42
N GLY A 40 -2.78 -1.40 11.67
CA GLY A 40 -2.23 -2.72 11.43
C GLY A 40 -3.24 -3.82 11.24
N THR A 41 -2.74 -4.88 10.61
CA THR A 41 -3.45 -6.14 10.38
C THR A 41 -2.79 -7.25 11.17
N ILE A 42 -3.62 -8.01 11.91
CA ILE A 42 -3.21 -9.22 12.61
C ILE A 42 -3.49 -10.42 11.71
N LEU A 43 -2.46 -11.24 11.51
CA LEU A 43 -2.42 -12.35 10.57
C LEU A 43 -1.92 -13.63 11.27
N ASN A 44 -2.20 -14.76 10.65
CA ASN A 44 -1.52 -16.02 10.89
C ASN A 44 -0.62 -16.36 9.70
N TYR A 45 0.69 -16.42 9.93
CA TYR A 45 1.65 -16.99 9.00
C TYR A 45 1.99 -18.43 9.40
N ALA A 46 1.83 -19.38 8.48
CA ALA A 46 2.20 -20.78 8.71
C ALA A 46 3.46 -21.11 7.89
N PRO A 47 4.66 -21.20 8.49
CA PRO A 47 5.92 -21.34 7.75
C PRO A 47 6.00 -22.62 6.93
N ALA A 48 5.46 -23.73 7.45
CA ALA A 48 5.47 -25.02 6.77
C ALA A 48 4.70 -25.01 5.44
N SER A 49 3.59 -24.26 5.39
CA SER A 49 2.77 -24.12 4.18
C SER A 49 3.05 -22.83 3.43
N GLY A 50 3.81 -21.88 3.98
CA GLY A 50 4.04 -20.56 3.38
C GLY A 50 2.74 -19.81 3.10
N THR A 51 1.78 -19.85 4.04
CA THR A 51 0.45 -19.24 3.87
C THR A 51 0.18 -18.16 4.89
N LEU A 52 -0.56 -17.12 4.48
CA LEU A 52 -1.13 -16.09 5.35
C LEU A 52 -2.65 -16.26 5.48
N SER A 53 -3.17 -16.04 6.67
CA SER A 53 -4.62 -15.94 6.93
C SER A 53 -4.90 -14.69 7.74
N PHE A 54 -5.92 -13.93 7.34
CA PHE A 54 -6.41 -12.80 8.09
C PHE A 54 -7.08 -13.24 9.40
N VAL A 55 -6.81 -12.49 10.47
CA VAL A 55 -7.44 -12.69 11.78
C VAL A 55 -8.30 -11.48 12.12
N THR A 56 -7.70 -10.30 12.22
CA THR A 56 -8.40 -9.06 12.59
C THR A 56 -7.55 -7.84 12.24
N LEU A 57 -8.10 -6.65 12.43
CA LEU A 57 -7.39 -5.37 12.39
C LEU A 57 -7.20 -4.81 13.80
N ASN A 58 -6.29 -3.85 13.94
CA ASN A 58 -6.41 -2.90 15.05
C ASN A 58 -7.63 -1.98 14.80
N VAL A 59 -8.21 -1.39 15.85
CA VAL A 59 -9.51 -0.68 15.81
C VAL A 59 -9.40 0.72 15.15
N ASP A 60 -8.33 1.00 14.42
CA ASP A 60 -8.07 2.32 13.84
C ASP A 60 -8.76 2.56 12.49
N GLU A 61 -8.44 3.65 11.78
CA GLU A 61 -9.01 3.96 10.44
C GLU A 61 -8.69 2.92 9.35
N GLY A 62 -7.87 1.93 9.71
CA GLY A 62 -7.76 0.64 9.03
C GLY A 62 -6.65 0.59 7.99
N SER A 63 -6.05 -0.58 7.83
CA SER A 63 -5.15 -0.92 6.73
C SER A 63 -5.71 -2.07 5.95
N GLU A 64 -5.72 -1.96 4.63
CA GLU A 64 -5.96 -3.10 3.76
C GLU A 64 -4.66 -3.58 3.15
N LEU A 65 -4.40 -4.88 3.30
CA LEU A 65 -3.20 -5.52 2.77
C LEU A 65 -3.55 -6.45 1.60
N PHE A 66 -2.66 -6.48 0.62
CA PHE A 66 -2.79 -7.25 -0.61
C PHE A 66 -1.48 -7.96 -0.92
N LEU A 67 -1.55 -9.21 -1.38
CA LEU A 67 -0.41 -9.82 -2.05
C LEU A 67 -0.19 -9.14 -3.40
N ALA A 68 1.05 -8.73 -3.68
CA ALA A 68 1.41 -8.00 -4.87
C ALA A 68 2.68 -8.56 -5.54
N GLN A 69 2.95 -8.08 -6.76
CA GLN A 69 4.19 -8.35 -7.48
C GLN A 69 5.02 -7.07 -7.57
N ALA A 70 6.35 -7.17 -7.50
CA ALA A 70 7.22 -6.03 -7.73
C ALA A 70 6.99 -5.43 -9.12
N GLY A 71 7.02 -4.11 -9.21
CA GLY A 71 6.79 -3.33 -10.43
C GLY A 71 5.32 -3.07 -10.78
N SER A 72 4.35 -3.64 -10.03
CA SER A 72 2.94 -3.34 -10.27
C SER A 72 2.55 -1.98 -9.68
N SER A 73 1.66 -1.26 -10.37
CA SER A 73 1.07 -0.01 -9.86
C SER A 73 -0.10 -0.31 -8.93
N PHE A 74 0.04 0.03 -7.66
CA PHE A 74 -0.98 -0.14 -6.64
C PHE A 74 -1.69 1.19 -6.35
N SER A 75 -3.00 1.20 -6.47
CA SER A 75 -3.89 2.35 -6.22
C SER A 75 -5.28 1.85 -5.86
N ASN A 76 -6.21 2.76 -5.52
CA ASN A 76 -7.62 2.38 -5.33
C ASN A 76 -8.23 1.70 -6.55
N ALA A 77 -7.87 2.14 -7.76
CA ALA A 77 -8.40 1.56 -8.99
C ALA A 77 -7.87 0.14 -9.24
N THR A 78 -6.65 -0.16 -8.82
CA THR A 78 -6.03 -1.47 -9.07
C THR A 78 -6.16 -2.45 -7.92
N ALA A 79 -6.50 -1.99 -6.70
CA ALA A 79 -6.67 -2.83 -5.52
C ALA A 79 -7.74 -3.94 -5.70
N ALA A 80 -8.76 -3.69 -6.52
CA ALA A 80 -9.79 -4.68 -6.85
C ALA A 80 -9.42 -5.60 -8.04
N SER A 81 -8.26 -5.40 -8.66
CA SER A 81 -7.84 -6.20 -9.82
C SER A 81 -7.27 -7.55 -9.39
N PRO A 82 -7.36 -8.61 -10.24
CA PRO A 82 -6.82 -9.94 -9.91
C PRO A 82 -5.30 -9.98 -9.63
N ALA A 83 -4.56 -8.95 -10.01
CA ALA A 83 -3.13 -8.82 -9.72
C ALA A 83 -2.85 -8.57 -8.23
N PHE A 84 -3.86 -8.15 -7.46
CA PHE A 84 -3.76 -7.87 -6.03
C PHE A 84 -4.76 -8.75 -5.28
N VAL A 85 -4.25 -9.70 -4.50
CA VAL A 85 -5.11 -10.61 -3.73
C VAL A 85 -5.27 -10.06 -2.32
N SER A 86 -6.49 -9.61 -1.98
CA SER A 86 -6.77 -9.06 -0.65
C SER A 86 -6.57 -10.11 0.45
N LEU A 87 -5.82 -9.75 1.48
CA LEU A 87 -5.64 -10.59 2.66
C LEU A 87 -6.93 -10.66 3.49
N PHE A 88 -7.83 -9.68 3.42
CA PHE A 88 -9.07 -9.67 4.23
C PHE A 88 -10.00 -10.84 3.89
N SER A 89 -10.02 -11.25 2.62
CA SER A 89 -10.80 -12.42 2.18
C SER A 89 -10.22 -13.77 2.63
N THR A 90 -9.08 -13.80 3.31
CA THR A 90 -8.32 -15.03 3.62
C THR A 90 -8.63 -15.64 4.99
N SER A 91 -9.61 -15.10 5.72
CA SER A 91 -10.00 -15.62 7.05
C SER A 91 -10.48 -17.07 7.01
N THR A 92 -11.06 -17.51 5.89
CA THR A 92 -11.54 -18.88 5.70
C THR A 92 -10.65 -19.72 4.79
N THR A 93 -9.91 -19.09 3.88
CA THR A 93 -9.02 -19.76 2.93
C THR A 93 -7.64 -19.10 2.99
N PRO A 94 -6.64 -19.76 3.62
CA PRO A 94 -5.28 -19.24 3.69
C PRO A 94 -4.70 -18.96 2.31
N LEU A 95 -4.04 -17.82 2.15
CA LEU A 95 -3.38 -17.40 0.91
C LEU A 95 -1.94 -17.90 0.87
N LYS A 96 -1.57 -18.62 -0.18
CA LYS A 96 -0.18 -19.04 -0.42
C LYS A 96 0.66 -17.83 -0.84
N VAL A 97 1.66 -17.48 -0.02
CA VAL A 97 2.60 -16.36 -0.28
C VAL A 97 4.05 -16.83 -0.40
N GLY A 98 4.36 -18.03 0.07
CA GLY A 98 5.74 -18.55 0.05
C GLY A 98 6.59 -17.98 1.19
N THR A 99 7.87 -17.76 0.91
CA THR A 99 8.87 -17.30 1.89
C THR A 99 9.53 -15.96 1.54
N ASP A 100 9.20 -15.41 0.38
CA ASP A 100 9.79 -14.19 -0.17
C ASP A 100 8.73 -13.57 -1.09
N PHE A 101 8.10 -12.48 -0.64
CA PHE A 101 6.90 -11.92 -1.28
C PHE A 101 6.75 -10.42 -1.02
N TYR A 102 5.95 -9.76 -1.85
CA TYR A 102 5.59 -8.36 -1.67
C TYR A 102 4.16 -8.24 -1.16
N LEU A 103 3.98 -7.37 -0.17
CA LEU A 103 2.68 -6.87 0.22
C LEU A 103 2.52 -5.45 -0.32
N ALA A 104 1.33 -5.13 -0.81
CA ALA A 104 0.88 -3.77 -0.99
C ALA A 104 -0.13 -3.44 0.11
N GLY A 105 -0.15 -2.18 0.55
CA GLY A 105 -1.03 -1.72 1.62
C GLY A 105 -1.66 -0.38 1.27
N ARG A 106 -2.92 -0.19 1.65
CA ARG A 106 -3.57 1.14 1.61
C ARG A 106 -4.14 1.47 2.97
N THR A 107 -4.11 2.74 3.30
CA THR A 107 -4.69 3.29 4.52
C THR A 107 -5.12 4.76 4.30
N ARG A 108 -5.61 5.37 5.36
CA ARG A 108 -6.18 6.70 5.43
C ARG A 108 -6.01 7.21 6.86
N SER A 109 -5.93 8.52 7.05
CA SER A 109 -6.03 9.14 8.36
C SER A 109 -7.26 10.04 8.43
N MET A 110 -7.89 10.13 9.61
CA MET A 110 -8.92 11.13 9.86
C MET A 110 -8.43 12.57 9.72
N THR A 111 -7.10 12.76 9.73
CA THR A 111 -6.45 14.06 9.57
C THR A 111 -6.21 14.44 8.11
N ASP A 112 -6.51 13.53 7.16
CA ASP A 112 -6.27 13.78 5.74
C ASP A 112 -7.37 14.65 5.10
N PRO A 113 -6.99 15.58 4.21
CA PRO A 113 -7.96 16.39 3.48
C PRO A 113 -8.93 15.53 2.67
N GLY A 114 -10.23 15.72 2.90
CA GLY A 114 -11.28 14.98 2.19
C GLY A 114 -11.73 13.69 2.88
N PHE A 115 -11.08 13.28 3.97
CA PHE A 115 -11.52 12.15 4.76
C PHE A 115 -12.97 12.31 5.24
N SER A 116 -13.75 11.25 5.09
CA SER A 116 -15.10 11.15 5.64
C SER A 116 -15.44 9.70 5.95
N TRP A 117 -16.02 9.44 7.12
CA TRP A 117 -16.57 8.12 7.47
C TRP A 117 -17.70 7.66 6.54
N SER A 118 -18.32 8.59 5.81
CA SER A 118 -19.31 8.26 4.78
C SER A 118 -18.69 7.71 3.48
N GLN A 119 -17.38 7.88 3.30
CA GLN A 119 -16.63 7.39 2.15
C GLN A 119 -15.81 6.17 2.54
N ALA A 120 -16.48 5.02 2.59
CA ALA A 120 -15.85 3.76 3.00
C ALA A 120 -14.61 3.41 2.16
N ASP A 121 -14.55 3.83 0.89
CA ASP A 121 -13.46 3.54 -0.05
C ASP A 121 -12.44 4.68 -0.21
N PHE A 122 -12.48 5.71 0.64
CA PHE A 122 -11.46 6.75 0.63
C PHE A 122 -10.16 6.23 1.25
N TYR A 123 -9.15 6.00 0.41
CA TYR A 123 -7.77 5.75 0.79
C TYR A 123 -6.86 6.66 -0.03
N ASP A 124 -5.90 7.27 0.62
CA ASP A 124 -4.99 8.25 0.01
C ASP A 124 -3.52 7.99 0.36
N SER A 125 -3.26 7.00 1.20
CA SER A 125 -1.90 6.57 1.54
C SER A 125 -1.68 5.12 1.10
N PHE A 126 -0.61 4.91 0.33
CA PHE A 126 -0.33 3.64 -0.33
C PHE A 126 1.11 3.22 -0.09
N GLY A 127 1.33 1.95 0.21
CA GLY A 127 2.68 1.44 0.42
C GLY A 127 2.89 0.04 -0.07
N TRP A 128 4.12 -0.41 0.11
CA TRP A 128 4.50 -1.80 -0.07
C TRP A 128 5.59 -2.20 0.91
N ALA A 129 5.68 -3.50 1.18
CA ALA A 129 6.76 -4.11 1.92
C ALA A 129 7.25 -5.38 1.23
N HIS A 130 8.56 -5.53 1.11
CA HIS A 130 9.21 -6.78 0.74
C HIS A 130 9.42 -7.61 2.00
N VAL A 131 8.69 -8.72 2.11
CA VAL A 131 8.67 -9.58 3.28
C VAL A 131 9.39 -10.88 2.98
N LYS A 132 10.25 -11.29 3.91
CA LYS A 132 10.98 -12.55 3.86
C LYS A 132 10.83 -13.33 5.15
N VAL A 133 10.87 -14.65 5.04
CA VAL A 133 10.88 -15.56 6.18
C VAL A 133 12.33 -15.89 6.54
N ASP A 134 12.68 -15.72 7.81
CA ASP A 134 13.99 -16.11 8.30
C ASP A 134 14.12 -17.62 8.56
N ALA A 135 15.31 -18.06 8.97
CA ALA A 135 15.59 -19.47 9.23
C ALA A 135 14.74 -20.05 10.39
N GLN A 136 14.13 -19.21 11.22
CA GLN A 136 13.28 -19.59 12.34
C GLN A 136 11.79 -19.57 11.95
N GLY A 137 11.45 -19.27 10.69
CA GLY A 137 10.07 -19.20 10.23
C GLY A 137 9.38 -17.87 10.58
N LYS A 138 10.11 -16.84 11.01
CA LYS A 138 9.55 -15.52 11.35
C LYS A 138 9.59 -14.59 10.16
N LEU A 139 8.58 -13.72 10.06
CA LEU A 139 8.52 -12.71 9.02
C LEU A 139 9.43 -11.52 9.35
N GLN A 140 10.13 -11.02 8.35
CA GLN A 140 11.00 -9.85 8.39
C GLN A 140 10.72 -8.97 7.18
N ILE A 141 10.70 -7.65 7.38
CA ILE A 141 10.65 -6.69 6.28
C ILE A 141 12.08 -6.39 5.85
N LEU A 142 12.38 -6.60 4.57
CA LEU A 142 13.66 -6.28 3.97
C LEU A 142 13.72 -4.84 3.45
N ASP A 143 12.61 -4.40 2.87
CA ASP A 143 12.46 -3.06 2.31
C ASP A 143 10.98 -2.66 2.31
N SER A 144 10.70 -1.37 2.33
CA SER A 144 9.34 -0.84 2.28
C SER A 144 9.30 0.64 1.91
N ALA A 145 8.19 1.07 1.33
CA ALA A 145 7.90 2.48 1.12
C ALA A 145 6.42 2.79 1.33
N MET A 146 6.14 4.04 1.70
CA MET A 146 4.80 4.64 1.79
C MET A 146 4.76 5.92 0.98
N ALA A 147 3.74 6.08 0.17
CA ALA A 147 3.37 7.30 -0.53
C ALA A 147 2.13 7.89 0.17
N PHE A 148 2.32 9.01 0.86
CA PHE A 148 1.25 9.66 1.63
C PHE A 148 0.52 10.70 0.78
N ARG A 149 -0.82 10.69 0.84
CA ARG A 149 -1.71 11.61 0.10
C ARG A 149 -1.46 11.58 -1.41
N GLU A 150 -1.23 10.39 -1.93
CA GLU A 150 -0.92 10.14 -3.33
C GLU A 150 -1.99 9.27 -3.99
N ALA A 151 -2.04 9.23 -5.32
CA ALA A 151 -2.99 8.40 -6.04
C ALA A 151 -2.61 6.91 -6.05
N GLY A 152 -1.38 6.57 -5.65
CA GLY A 152 -0.87 5.20 -5.62
C GLY A 152 0.65 5.12 -5.53
N ILE A 153 1.18 3.90 -5.52
CA ILE A 153 2.62 3.60 -5.48
C ILE A 153 2.98 2.44 -6.41
N VAL A 154 4.18 2.44 -6.97
CA VAL A 154 4.72 1.29 -7.71
C VAL A 154 5.47 0.37 -6.74
N VAL A 155 4.99 -0.87 -6.62
CA VAL A 155 5.50 -1.87 -5.68
C VAL A 155 6.98 -2.15 -5.91
N GLY A 156 7.77 -2.14 -4.84
CA GLY A 156 9.23 -2.34 -4.91
C GLY A 156 10.03 -1.11 -5.32
N THR A 157 9.42 0.08 -5.34
CA THR A 157 10.07 1.35 -5.69
C THR A 157 9.64 2.50 -4.79
N THR A 158 10.35 3.63 -4.83
CA THR A 158 9.93 4.89 -4.20
C THR A 158 9.15 5.81 -5.16
N GLN A 159 8.56 5.25 -6.23
CA GLN A 159 7.82 6.01 -7.22
C GLN A 159 6.31 5.98 -6.94
N ALA A 160 5.70 7.15 -6.76
CA ALA A 160 4.25 7.31 -6.72
C ALA A 160 3.63 7.07 -8.12
N VAL A 161 2.39 6.58 -8.16
CA VAL A 161 1.63 6.45 -9.41
C VAL A 161 1.17 7.85 -9.83
N PRO A 162 1.57 8.35 -11.01
CA PRO A 162 1.23 9.71 -11.40
C PRO A 162 -0.28 9.90 -11.54
N GLU A 163 -0.77 11.04 -11.04
CA GLU A 163 -2.19 11.37 -11.18
C GLU A 163 -2.58 11.50 -12.67
N PRO A 164 -3.77 11.02 -13.08
CA PRO A 164 -4.26 11.17 -14.45
C PRO A 164 -4.27 12.63 -14.95
N SER A 165 -4.50 13.58 -14.05
CA SER A 165 -4.48 15.03 -14.29
C SER A 165 -3.10 15.52 -14.78
N THR A 166 -2.01 14.93 -14.27
CA THR A 166 -0.64 15.29 -14.62
C THR A 166 -0.38 15.02 -16.10
N TYR A 167 -0.81 13.87 -16.60
CA TYR A 167 -0.71 13.55 -18.03
C TYR A 167 -1.60 14.43 -18.91
N ALA A 168 -2.81 14.74 -18.44
CA ALA A 168 -3.71 15.64 -19.16
C ALA A 168 -3.11 17.06 -19.29
N LEU A 169 -2.54 17.59 -18.21
CA LEU A 169 -1.90 18.92 -18.21
C LEU A 169 -0.61 18.94 -19.05
N MET A 170 0.22 17.89 -18.97
CA MET A 170 1.39 17.76 -19.86
C MET A 170 0.98 17.70 -21.32
N GLY A 171 -0.06 16.93 -21.64
CA GLY A 171 -0.61 16.83 -23.00
C GLY A 171 -1.14 18.17 -23.51
N LEU A 172 -1.93 18.88 -22.70
CA LEU A 172 -2.44 20.21 -23.04
C LEU A 172 -1.31 21.25 -23.20
N GLY A 173 -0.29 21.20 -22.34
CA GLY A 173 0.90 22.05 -22.45
C GLY A 173 1.65 21.85 -23.77
N LEU A 174 1.83 20.60 -24.19
CA LEU A 174 2.47 20.27 -25.47
C LEU A 174 1.63 20.74 -26.67
N ILE A 175 0.31 20.56 -26.63
CA ILE A 175 -0.60 21.08 -27.66
C ILE A 175 -0.54 22.60 -27.73
N GLY A 176 -0.55 23.28 -26.58
CA GLY A 176 -0.42 24.73 -26.49
C GLY A 176 0.89 25.25 -27.09
N MET A 177 2.02 24.60 -26.79
CA MET A 177 3.32 24.96 -27.39
C MET A 177 3.37 24.70 -28.90
N ALA A 178 2.76 23.61 -29.38
CA ALA A 178 2.66 23.33 -30.82
C ALA A 178 1.82 24.39 -31.56
N ALA A 179 0.71 24.85 -30.96
CA ALA A 179 -0.14 25.90 -31.52
C ALA A 179 0.60 27.25 -31.58
N LEU A 180 1.33 27.64 -30.53
CA LEU A 180 2.13 28.87 -30.49
C LEU A 180 3.29 28.89 -31.49
N ARG A 181 3.87 27.71 -31.79
CA ARG A 181 4.92 27.60 -32.81
C ARG A 181 4.38 27.78 -34.23
N LYS A 182 3.12 27.38 -34.47
CA LYS A 182 2.46 27.52 -35.78
C LYS A 182 2.09 28.97 -36.07
N THR A 183 1.65 29.74 -35.07
CA THR A 183 1.27 31.15 -35.24
C THR A 183 2.46 32.10 -35.42
N ARG A 184 3.67 31.73 -34.96
CA ARG A 184 4.90 32.51 -35.18
C ARG A 184 5.48 32.39 -36.60
N LYS A 185 4.99 31.48 -37.42
CA LYS A 185 5.46 31.26 -38.81
C LYS A 185 4.55 31.90 -39.87
N THR A 186 3.54 32.65 -39.44
CA THR A 186 2.69 33.53 -40.25
C THR A 186 2.95 34.96 -39.85
#